data_AF-A0ABD4W9R6-F1
#
_entry.id   AF-A0ABD4W9R6-F1
#
_cell.length_a   1.000
_cell.length_b   1.000
_cell.length_c   1.000
_cell.angle_alpha   90.00
_cell.angle_beta   90.00
_cell.angle_gamma   90.00
#
_symmetry.space_group_name_H-M   'P 1'
#
loop_
_entity.id
_entity.type
_entity.pdbx_description
1 polymer ?
#
loop_
_entity_poly.entity_id
_entity_poly.type
_entity_poly.pdbx_seq_one_letter_code
_entity_poly.pdbx_strand_id
1 'polypeptide(L)'
;MAIAKQVMIFIVEGPTEETALAQILSRIFSTGQIKFEIVHGDITTERRLNPRERVRGLVLQSLKLNGYRWKDIARIVQISDTDGAFIPDECVRESDDGEIHYGEDGIYAGNVDVLRERNARKKRAMRELAGISTITYQGTGIPYSMYFFSRNMEHALHNVSEELSDNKKVQLAQQFRRRYATHIDEFKKFIASANVAIDGDYRETWQRIGSGTASLHRGSNLHLLIANSPAPSPESATGANEN
;
A
#
# COMPACT_ATOMS: atom_id res chain seq x y z
N MET A 1 -11.08 23.81 24.82
CA MET A 1 -11.40 23.36 23.45
C MET A 1 -11.12 21.86 23.37
N ALA A 2 -12.06 21.05 22.88
CA ALA A 2 -11.79 19.64 22.64
C ALA A 2 -10.72 19.52 21.55
N ILE A 3 -9.64 18.79 21.82
CA ILE A 3 -8.61 18.50 20.82
C ILE A 3 -9.32 17.79 19.66
N ALA A 4 -9.19 18.34 18.44
CA ALA A 4 -9.72 17.71 17.26
C ALA A 4 -9.08 16.32 17.12
N LYS A 5 -9.91 15.27 17.14
CA LYS A 5 -9.45 13.93 16.77
C LYS A 5 -9.03 13.99 15.31
N GLN A 6 -7.74 13.82 15.04
CA GLN A 6 -7.22 13.73 13.68
C GLN A 6 -6.72 12.31 13.47
N VAL A 7 -7.45 11.57 12.63
CA VAL A 7 -7.15 10.16 12.31
C VAL A 7 -6.56 10.05 10.91
N MET A 8 -5.53 9.22 10.76
CA MET A 8 -5.07 8.77 9.43
C MET A 8 -5.64 7.38 9.16
N ILE A 9 -6.26 7.21 7.98
CA ILE A 9 -6.83 5.92 7.58
C ILE A 9 -5.95 5.31 6.51
N PHE A 10 -5.40 4.13 6.81
CA PHE A 10 -4.65 3.30 5.88
C PHE A 10 -5.55 2.21 5.35
N ILE A 11 -5.61 2.05 4.04
CA ILE A 11 -6.36 1.00 3.36
C ILE A 11 -5.35 0.04 2.77
N VAL A 12 -5.42 -1.24 3.16
CA VAL A 12 -4.49 -2.30 2.74
C VAL A 12 -5.25 -3.54 2.29
N GLU A 13 -4.66 -4.33 1.39
CA GLU A 13 -5.32 -5.51 0.80
C GLU A 13 -5.50 -6.65 1.82
N GLY A 14 -4.52 -6.86 2.70
CA GLY A 14 -4.49 -7.98 3.64
C GLY A 14 -3.99 -7.67 5.06
N PRO A 15 -4.08 -8.67 5.96
CA PRO A 15 -3.62 -8.54 7.34
C PRO A 15 -2.09 -8.55 7.48
N THR A 16 -1.37 -9.02 6.46
CA THR A 16 0.08 -9.05 6.41
C THR A 16 0.67 -7.65 6.31
N GLU A 17 0.06 -6.75 5.54
CA GLU A 17 0.47 -5.35 5.42
C GLU A 17 0.28 -4.62 6.75
N GLU A 18 -0.86 -4.83 7.42
CA GLU A 18 -1.11 -4.29 8.75
C GLU A 18 -0.06 -4.81 9.74
N THR A 19 0.16 -6.13 9.76
CA THR A 19 1.14 -6.76 10.64
C THR A 19 2.54 -6.20 10.44
N ALA A 20 2.95 -5.96 9.19
CA ALA A 20 4.27 -5.45 8.87
C ALA A 20 4.42 -3.95 9.21
N LEU A 21 3.41 -3.13 8.88
CA LEU A 21 3.57 -1.68 8.78
C LEU A 21 2.90 -0.88 9.91
N ALA A 22 1.86 -1.41 10.57
CA ALA A 22 1.03 -0.59 11.46
C ALA A 22 1.79 0.07 12.60
N GLN A 23 2.66 -0.69 13.27
CA GLN A 23 3.47 -0.18 14.39
C GLN A 23 4.55 0.80 13.92
N ILE A 24 5.12 0.58 12.73
CA ILE A 24 6.16 1.43 12.13
C ILE A 24 5.54 2.78 11.75
N LEU A 25 4.43 2.75 10.99
CA LEU A 25 3.76 3.95 10.52
C LEU A 25 3.17 4.76 11.68
N SER A 26 2.64 4.11 12.72
CA SER A 26 2.18 4.78 13.95
C SER A 26 3.27 5.60 14.63
N ARG A 27 4.52 5.11 14.60
CA ARG A 27 5.67 5.84 15.14
C ARG A 27 6.14 6.97 14.22
N ILE A 28 6.07 6.79 12.91
CA ILE A 28 6.47 7.82 11.93
C ILE A 28 5.56 9.03 12.00
N PHE A 29 4.25 8.84 11.95
CA PHE A 29 3.32 9.97 11.86
C PHE A 29 3.03 10.64 13.19
N SER A 30 3.43 10.05 14.33
CA SER A 30 3.22 10.59 15.69
C SER A 30 1.77 11.02 15.98
N THR A 31 0.82 10.58 15.17
CA THR A 31 -0.61 10.76 15.38
C THR A 31 -1.05 9.59 16.23
N GLY A 32 -1.52 9.87 17.45
CA GLY A 32 -2.04 8.83 18.35
C GLY A 32 -3.28 8.10 17.82
N GLN A 33 -3.64 8.25 16.54
CA GLN A 33 -4.84 7.71 15.90
C GLN A 33 -4.52 7.39 14.43
N ILE A 34 -3.73 6.35 14.18
CA ILE A 34 -3.73 5.67 12.87
C ILE A 34 -4.74 4.52 12.92
N LYS A 35 -5.51 4.34 11.85
CA LYS A 35 -6.43 3.22 11.65
C LYS A 35 -6.09 2.50 10.37
N PHE A 36 -5.98 1.18 10.45
CA PHE A 36 -5.82 0.29 9.30
C PHE A 36 -7.17 -0.34 8.98
N GLU A 37 -7.55 -0.25 7.72
CA GLU A 37 -8.74 -0.86 7.15
C GLU A 37 -8.27 -1.93 6.18
N ILE A 38 -8.51 -3.18 6.57
CA ILE A 38 -8.18 -4.35 5.77
C ILE A 38 -9.36 -4.62 4.86
N VAL A 39 -9.11 -4.63 3.56
CA VAL A 39 -10.15 -4.84 2.55
C VAL A 39 -10.59 -6.31 2.48
N HIS A 40 -9.73 -7.24 2.94
CA HIS A 40 -9.93 -8.68 2.80
C HIS A 40 -10.25 -9.05 1.34
N GLY A 41 -9.42 -8.57 0.42
CA GLY A 41 -9.60 -8.70 -1.03
C GLY A 41 -9.08 -7.47 -1.79
N ASP A 42 -9.27 -7.45 -3.11
CA ASP A 42 -8.67 -6.44 -3.98
C ASP A 42 -9.68 -5.32 -4.40
N ILE A 43 -9.39 -4.07 -4.01
CA ILE A 43 -10.19 -2.87 -4.39
C ILE A 43 -10.08 -2.54 -5.90
N THR A 44 -9.20 -3.22 -6.62
CA THR A 44 -8.91 -2.86 -8.01
C THR A 44 -9.50 -3.85 -9.02
N THR A 45 -10.08 -4.97 -8.56
CA THR A 45 -10.61 -6.03 -9.43
C THR A 45 -12.12 -6.26 -9.36
N GLU A 46 -12.84 -5.66 -8.41
CA GLU A 46 -14.31 -5.79 -8.31
C GLU A 46 -15.03 -5.00 -9.42
N ARG A 47 -16.03 -5.63 -10.01
CA ARG A 47 -16.67 -5.19 -11.26
C ARG A 47 -17.82 -4.17 -11.09
N ARG A 48 -18.33 -3.99 -9.87
CA ARG A 48 -19.65 -3.37 -9.65
C ARG A 48 -19.61 -1.89 -9.27
N LEU A 49 -18.55 -1.44 -8.61
CA LEU A 49 -18.46 -0.10 -8.05
C LEU A 49 -17.22 0.62 -8.56
N ASN A 50 -17.36 1.92 -8.81
CA ASN A 50 -16.24 2.79 -9.14
C ASN A 50 -15.19 2.76 -8.01
N PRO A 51 -13.87 2.66 -8.32
CA PRO A 51 -12.82 2.55 -7.30
C PRO A 51 -12.86 3.63 -6.22
N ARG A 52 -13.16 4.89 -6.59
CA ARG A 52 -13.29 6.01 -5.65
C ARG A 52 -14.44 5.82 -4.67
N GLU A 53 -15.57 5.32 -5.15
CA GLU A 53 -16.75 5.02 -4.32
C GLU A 53 -16.47 3.86 -3.36
N ARG A 54 -15.72 2.84 -3.80
CA ARG A 54 -15.28 1.74 -2.94
C ARG A 54 -14.40 2.22 -1.78
N VAL A 55 -13.39 3.03 -2.09
CA VAL A 55 -12.52 3.67 -1.08
C VAL A 55 -13.36 4.47 -0.09
N ARG A 56 -14.31 5.28 -0.58
CA ARG A 56 -15.21 6.06 0.29
C ARG A 56 -16.06 5.16 1.18
N GLY A 57 -16.63 4.08 0.65
CA GLY A 57 -17.45 3.13 1.40
C GLY A 57 -16.68 2.47 2.55
N LEU A 58 -15.46 2.01 2.28
CA LEU A 58 -14.55 1.44 3.29
C LEU A 58 -14.24 2.43 4.41
N VAL A 59 -13.91 3.67 4.04
CA VAL A 59 -13.65 4.73 5.01
C VAL A 59 -14.90 5.01 5.86
N LEU A 60 -16.09 5.08 5.27
CA LEU A 60 -17.32 5.31 6.03
C LEU A 60 -17.63 4.16 7.01
N GLN A 61 -17.36 2.92 6.61
CA GLN A 61 -17.48 1.75 7.49
C GLN A 61 -16.51 1.83 8.67
N SER A 62 -15.24 2.14 8.40
CA SER A 62 -14.21 2.38 9.43
C SER A 62 -14.65 3.41 10.46
N LEU A 63 -15.11 4.57 9.99
CA LEU A 63 -15.55 5.67 10.84
C LEU A 63 -16.70 5.26 11.76
N LYS A 64 -17.68 4.53 11.22
CA LYS A 64 -18.83 4.02 11.98
C LYS A 64 -18.40 3.05 13.08
N LEU A 65 -17.48 2.13 12.79
CA LEU A 65 -16.98 1.14 13.75
C LEU A 65 -16.14 1.79 14.87
N ASN A 66 -15.39 2.83 14.54
CA ASN A 66 -14.43 3.45 15.45
C ASN A 66 -14.94 4.74 16.12
N GLY A 67 -16.17 5.17 15.83
CA GLY A 67 -16.78 6.37 16.44
C GLY A 67 -16.16 7.70 16.00
N TYR A 68 -15.68 7.77 14.75
CA TYR A 68 -15.15 8.98 14.12
C TYR A 68 -16.15 9.55 13.11
N ARG A 69 -15.98 10.83 12.79
CA ARG A 69 -16.70 11.50 11.70
C ARG A 69 -15.76 11.74 10.53
N TRP A 70 -16.32 11.95 9.34
CA TRP A 70 -15.55 12.25 8.14
C TRP A 70 -14.57 13.42 8.31
N LYS A 71 -15.01 14.49 8.97
CA LYS A 71 -14.19 15.68 9.27
C LYS A 71 -13.11 15.46 10.32
N ASP A 72 -13.10 14.31 11.00
CA ASP A 72 -12.06 13.94 11.94
C ASP A 72 -10.87 13.26 11.21
N ILE A 73 -10.98 13.00 9.89
CA ILE A 73 -9.89 12.41 9.10
C ILE A 73 -8.89 13.49 8.67
N ALA A 74 -7.60 13.23 8.91
CA ALA A 74 -6.51 14.06 8.42
C ALA A 74 -6.10 13.68 6.99
N ARG A 75 -5.98 12.37 6.71
CA ARG A 75 -5.57 11.84 5.40
C ARG A 75 -6.03 10.40 5.22
N ILE A 76 -6.32 10.02 3.99
CA ILE A 76 -6.54 8.64 3.57
C ILE A 76 -5.33 8.19 2.75
N VAL A 77 -4.75 7.05 3.10
CA VAL A 77 -3.61 6.45 2.41
C VAL A 77 -4.01 5.05 1.98
N GLN A 78 -3.80 4.70 0.72
CA GLN A 78 -3.99 3.34 0.24
C GLN A 78 -2.65 2.73 -0.14
N ILE A 79 -2.41 1.49 0.26
CA ILE A 79 -1.23 0.70 -0.13
C ILE A 79 -1.76 -0.59 -0.77
N SER A 80 -1.29 -0.89 -1.97
CA SER A 80 -1.83 -1.98 -2.79
C SER A 80 -0.73 -2.64 -3.59
N ASP A 81 -0.86 -3.94 -3.78
CA ASP A 81 0.04 -4.71 -4.62
C ASP A 81 -0.33 -4.47 -6.08
N THR A 82 0.66 -4.38 -6.97
CA THR A 82 0.36 -4.25 -8.40
C THR A 82 0.01 -5.58 -9.05
N ASP A 83 0.40 -6.71 -8.43
CA ASP A 83 0.30 -8.07 -8.95
C ASP A 83 0.82 -8.24 -10.38
N GLY A 84 1.78 -7.42 -10.81
CA GLY A 84 2.24 -7.43 -12.21
C GLY A 84 1.18 -6.97 -13.22
N ALA A 85 0.10 -6.32 -12.79
CA ALA A 85 -1.02 -5.94 -13.66
C ALA A 85 -0.69 -4.90 -14.73
N PHE A 86 0.49 -4.27 -14.64
CA PHE A 86 0.86 -3.19 -15.55
C PHE A 86 1.60 -3.65 -16.80
N ILE A 87 2.03 -4.91 -16.86
CA ILE A 87 2.72 -5.48 -18.02
C ILE A 87 1.88 -5.45 -19.29
N PRO A 88 2.52 -5.46 -20.47
CA PRO A 88 1.82 -5.66 -21.73
C PRO A 88 1.17 -7.04 -21.83
N ASP A 89 0.08 -7.16 -22.60
CA ASP A 89 -0.68 -8.40 -22.75
C ASP A 89 0.17 -9.50 -23.41
N GLU A 90 1.13 -9.14 -24.26
CA GLU A 90 2.11 -10.02 -24.89
C GLU A 90 3.10 -10.67 -23.91
N CYS A 91 3.23 -10.10 -22.70
CA CYS A 91 4.01 -10.68 -21.61
C CYS A 91 3.20 -11.68 -20.77
N VAL A 92 1.92 -11.90 -21.09
CA VAL A 92 1.09 -12.95 -20.47
C VAL A 92 1.06 -14.18 -21.37
N ARG A 93 1.47 -15.33 -20.82
CA ARG A 93 1.63 -16.60 -21.55
C ARG A 93 0.94 -17.75 -20.82
N GLU A 94 0.75 -18.86 -21.51
CA GLU A 94 0.16 -20.06 -20.93
C GLU A 94 1.17 -20.76 -20.00
N SER A 95 0.69 -21.29 -18.88
CA SER A 95 1.45 -22.12 -17.95
C SER A 95 1.25 -23.61 -18.23
N ASP A 96 2.29 -24.43 -18.05
CA ASP A 96 2.21 -25.88 -18.28
C ASP A 96 1.35 -26.62 -17.25
N ASP A 97 1.25 -26.11 -16.01
CA ASP A 97 0.56 -26.73 -14.88
C ASP A 97 -0.81 -26.09 -14.57
N GLY A 98 -1.20 -25.07 -15.33
CA GLY A 98 -2.42 -24.31 -15.12
C GLY A 98 -2.37 -23.25 -14.01
N GLU A 99 -1.25 -23.15 -13.29
CA GLU A 99 -1.08 -22.23 -12.16
C GLU A 99 -0.48 -20.88 -12.60
N ILE A 100 -0.58 -19.87 -11.73
CA ILE A 100 0.01 -18.55 -12.01
C ILE A 100 1.48 -18.54 -11.56
N HIS A 101 2.39 -18.26 -12.48
CA HIS A 101 3.82 -18.08 -12.22
C HIS A 101 4.30 -16.72 -12.69
N TYR A 102 5.06 -16.04 -11.84
CA TYR A 102 5.64 -14.74 -12.17
C TYR A 102 7.12 -14.91 -12.51
N GLY A 103 7.52 -14.45 -13.69
CA GLY A 103 8.91 -14.29 -14.09
C GLY A 103 9.31 -12.81 -14.11
N GLU A 104 10.54 -12.52 -14.54
CA GLU A 104 11.01 -11.14 -14.73
C GLU A 104 10.43 -10.49 -15.99
N ASP A 105 10.10 -11.30 -17.01
CA ASP A 105 9.67 -10.82 -18.34
C ASP A 105 8.21 -11.17 -18.69
N GLY A 106 7.48 -11.76 -17.74
CA GLY A 106 6.09 -12.13 -17.98
C GLY A 106 5.42 -12.87 -16.84
N ILE A 107 4.12 -13.11 -17.01
CA ILE A 107 3.31 -13.94 -16.14
C ILE A 107 2.78 -15.11 -16.96
N TYR A 108 2.91 -16.31 -16.40
CA TYR A 108 2.38 -17.54 -16.98
C TYR A 108 1.12 -17.91 -16.20
N ALA A 109 0.04 -18.29 -16.88
CA ALA A 109 -1.22 -18.65 -16.24
C ALA A 109 -2.02 -19.66 -17.07
N GLY A 110 -2.81 -20.50 -16.39
CA GLY A 110 -3.67 -21.49 -17.06
C GLY A 110 -4.80 -20.89 -17.90
N ASN A 111 -5.14 -19.61 -17.67
CA ASN A 111 -6.07 -18.88 -18.52
C ASN A 111 -5.56 -17.45 -18.77
N VAL A 112 -4.90 -17.29 -19.91
CA VAL A 112 -4.29 -16.03 -20.37
C VAL A 112 -5.32 -14.91 -20.47
N ASP A 113 -6.50 -15.17 -21.04
CA ASP A 113 -7.52 -14.15 -21.24
C ASP A 113 -8.09 -13.65 -19.91
N VAL A 114 -8.36 -14.56 -18.98
CA VAL A 114 -8.84 -14.20 -17.62
C VAL A 114 -7.79 -13.34 -16.90
N LEU A 115 -6.51 -13.68 -17.01
CA LEU A 115 -5.43 -12.92 -16.39
C LEU A 115 -5.25 -11.54 -17.05
N ARG A 116 -5.31 -11.46 -18.38
CA ARG A 116 -5.28 -10.18 -19.11
C ARG A 116 -6.43 -9.28 -18.72
N GLU A 117 -7.65 -9.82 -18.65
CA GLU A 117 -8.80 -9.03 -18.19
C GLU A 117 -8.63 -8.57 -16.73
N ARG A 118 -8.09 -9.42 -15.85
CA ARG A 118 -7.77 -9.04 -14.46
C ARG A 118 -6.78 -7.86 -14.44
N ASN A 119 -5.70 -7.97 -15.22
CA ASN A 119 -4.68 -6.94 -15.34
C ASN A 119 -5.27 -5.63 -15.85
N ALA A 120 -6.06 -5.68 -16.93
CA ALA A 120 -6.72 -4.50 -17.50
C ALA A 120 -7.65 -3.80 -16.49
N ARG A 121 -8.38 -4.56 -15.66
CA ARG A 121 -9.22 -4.01 -14.58
C ARG A 121 -8.37 -3.37 -13.49
N LYS A 122 -7.41 -4.11 -12.93
CA LYS A 122 -6.52 -3.65 -11.86
C LYS A 122 -5.75 -2.40 -12.26
N LYS A 123 -5.09 -2.43 -13.43
CA LYS A 123 -4.37 -1.29 -14.02
C LYS A 123 -5.25 -0.05 -14.17
N ARG A 124 -6.49 -0.21 -14.64
CA ARG A 124 -7.43 0.92 -14.81
C ARG A 124 -7.80 1.53 -13.46
N ALA A 125 -8.19 0.69 -12.49
CA ALA A 125 -8.58 1.15 -11.16
C ALA A 125 -7.42 1.82 -10.42
N MET A 126 -6.22 1.23 -10.45
CA MET A 126 -5.02 1.80 -9.82
C MET A 126 -4.64 3.13 -10.47
N ARG A 127 -4.70 3.27 -11.80
CA ARG A 127 -4.42 4.54 -12.49
C ARG A 127 -5.43 5.63 -12.12
N GLU A 128 -6.72 5.28 -12.03
CA GLU A 128 -7.76 6.20 -11.61
C GLU A 128 -7.51 6.68 -10.17
N LEU A 129 -7.30 5.74 -9.24
CA LEU A 129 -7.02 6.04 -7.83
C LEU A 129 -5.74 6.86 -7.67
N ALA A 130 -4.65 6.47 -8.33
CA ALA A 130 -3.39 7.21 -8.30
C ALA A 130 -3.54 8.67 -8.79
N GLY A 131 -4.48 8.94 -9.71
CA GLY A 131 -4.78 10.27 -10.22
C GLY A 131 -5.66 11.14 -9.31
N ILE A 132 -6.19 10.59 -8.21
CA ILE A 132 -7.04 11.32 -7.27
C ILE A 132 -6.19 11.88 -6.13
N SER A 133 -6.36 13.17 -5.82
CA SER A 133 -5.73 13.81 -4.65
C SER A 133 -6.67 13.95 -3.44
N THR A 134 -7.98 13.78 -3.65
CA THR A 134 -9.00 14.08 -2.65
C THR A 134 -10.20 13.13 -2.77
N ILE A 135 -10.60 12.51 -1.66
CA ILE A 135 -11.91 11.83 -1.55
C ILE A 135 -12.89 12.80 -0.87
N THR A 136 -14.05 13.03 -1.50
CA THR A 136 -15.07 13.95 -1.00
C THR A 136 -16.27 13.18 -0.48
N TYR A 137 -16.78 13.56 0.68
CA TYR A 137 -18.07 13.09 1.20
C TYR A 137 -18.79 14.26 1.88
N GLN A 138 -20.08 14.41 1.57
CA GLN A 138 -20.93 15.49 2.11
C GLN A 138 -20.27 16.88 2.04
N GLY A 139 -19.69 17.21 0.88
CA GLY A 139 -19.03 18.50 0.63
C GLY A 139 -17.66 18.70 1.28
N THR A 140 -17.17 17.74 2.08
CA THR A 140 -15.84 17.82 2.71
C THR A 140 -14.85 16.94 1.97
N GLY A 141 -13.80 17.55 1.43
CA GLY A 141 -12.68 16.86 0.77
C GLY A 141 -11.58 16.48 1.76
N ILE A 142 -11.14 15.23 1.74
CA ILE A 142 -10.02 14.73 2.54
C ILE A 142 -8.85 14.35 1.62
N PRO A 143 -7.60 14.75 1.94
CA PRO A 143 -6.43 14.35 1.17
C PRO A 143 -6.32 12.84 1.02
N TYR A 144 -6.05 12.39 -0.20
CA TYR A 144 -5.91 10.99 -0.55
C TYR A 144 -4.66 10.77 -1.42
N SER A 145 -4.00 9.64 -1.23
CA SER A 145 -2.85 9.21 -2.03
C SER A 145 -2.72 7.70 -2.02
N MET A 146 -2.32 7.12 -3.15
CA MET A 146 -2.12 5.69 -3.33
C MET A 146 -0.65 5.36 -3.53
N TYR A 147 -0.14 4.39 -2.78
CA TYR A 147 1.21 3.84 -2.89
C TYR A 147 1.12 2.35 -3.22
N PHE A 148 2.23 1.77 -3.68
CA PHE A 148 2.24 0.39 -4.13
C PHE A 148 3.48 -0.40 -3.72
N PHE A 149 3.30 -1.71 -3.66
CA PHE A 149 4.40 -2.68 -3.82
C PHE A 149 4.34 -3.25 -5.24
N SER A 150 5.48 -3.23 -5.93
CA SER A 150 5.62 -3.86 -7.24
C SER A 150 5.54 -5.37 -7.08
N ARG A 151 4.78 -6.02 -7.94
CA ARG A 151 4.27 -7.38 -7.77
C ARG A 151 3.52 -7.57 -6.44
N ASN A 152 4.21 -7.74 -5.32
CA ASN A 152 3.62 -7.92 -3.99
C ASN A 152 4.56 -7.43 -2.87
N MET A 153 4.02 -7.34 -1.65
CA MET A 153 4.77 -6.90 -0.48
C MET A 153 6.00 -7.78 -0.19
N GLU A 154 5.89 -9.11 -0.28
CA GLU A 154 7.01 -10.00 0.04
C GLU A 154 8.19 -9.82 -0.92
N HIS A 155 7.92 -9.64 -2.21
CA HIS A 155 8.96 -9.36 -3.19
C HIS A 155 9.62 -8.00 -2.90
N ALA A 156 8.82 -6.95 -2.69
CA ALA A 156 9.33 -5.61 -2.41
C ALA A 156 10.19 -5.57 -1.13
N LEU A 157 9.69 -6.11 -0.03
CA LEU A 157 10.31 -5.98 1.30
C LEU A 157 11.35 -7.06 1.60
N HIS A 158 11.21 -8.27 1.03
CA HIS A 158 12.04 -9.42 1.38
C HIS A 158 12.83 -10.02 0.21
N ASN A 159 12.66 -9.49 -1.02
CA ASN A 159 13.29 -10.04 -2.22
C ASN A 159 12.90 -11.51 -2.48
N VAL A 160 11.66 -11.87 -2.14
CA VAL A 160 11.13 -13.22 -2.35
C VAL A 160 10.25 -13.22 -3.61
N SER A 161 10.70 -13.93 -4.64
CA SER A 161 10.02 -14.02 -5.94
C SER A 161 9.24 -15.34 -6.12
N GLU A 162 9.39 -16.29 -5.22
CA GLU A 162 8.62 -17.54 -5.22
C GLU A 162 7.23 -17.34 -4.60
N GLU A 163 6.29 -18.21 -4.96
CA GLU A 163 4.98 -18.22 -4.33
C GLU A 163 5.08 -18.76 -2.89
N LEU A 164 4.45 -18.02 -1.98
CA LEU A 164 4.53 -18.29 -0.54
C LEU A 164 3.20 -18.75 0.01
N SER A 165 3.25 -19.75 0.89
CA SER A 165 2.10 -20.07 1.75
C SER A 165 1.76 -18.91 2.67
N ASP A 166 0.48 -18.80 3.04
CA ASP A 166 -0.01 -17.75 3.95
C ASP A 166 0.77 -17.70 5.26
N ASN A 167 1.12 -18.87 5.82
CA ASN A 167 1.94 -18.96 7.04
C ASN A 167 3.31 -18.30 6.85
N LYS A 168 3.93 -18.46 5.69
CA LYS A 168 5.23 -17.86 5.40
C LYS A 168 5.13 -16.36 5.21
N LYS A 169 4.07 -15.87 4.55
CA LYS A 169 3.77 -14.44 4.43
C LYS A 169 3.61 -13.78 5.80
N VAL A 170 2.83 -14.41 6.69
CA VAL A 170 2.66 -13.95 8.09
C VAL A 170 4.00 -13.92 8.83
N GLN A 171 4.85 -14.94 8.67
CA GLN A 171 6.18 -14.96 9.29
C GLN A 171 7.05 -13.80 8.81
N LEU A 172 7.09 -13.54 7.51
CA LEU A 172 7.85 -12.43 6.92
C LEU A 172 7.35 -11.08 7.43
N ALA A 173 6.04 -10.85 7.44
CA ALA A 173 5.44 -9.64 7.98
C ALA A 173 5.81 -9.40 9.45
N GLN A 174 5.76 -10.45 10.29
CA GLN A 174 6.16 -10.35 11.69
C GLN A 174 7.68 -10.10 11.85
N GLN A 175 8.52 -10.72 11.02
CA GLN A 175 9.97 -10.47 11.02
C GLN A 175 10.28 -9.02 10.63
N PHE A 176 9.60 -8.50 9.60
CA PHE A 176 9.73 -7.11 9.17
C PHE A 176 9.36 -6.15 10.29
N ARG A 177 8.20 -6.36 10.94
CA ARG A 177 7.78 -5.57 12.09
C ARG A 177 8.79 -5.64 13.23
N ARG A 178 9.25 -6.84 13.63
CA ARG A 178 10.22 -7.01 14.71
C ARG A 178 11.53 -6.28 14.44
N ARG A 179 12.00 -6.30 13.19
CA ARG A 179 13.22 -5.61 12.79
C ARG A 179 13.08 -4.10 12.91
N TYR A 180 11.99 -3.54 12.40
CA TYR A 180 11.90 -2.10 12.13
C TYR A 180 11.03 -1.31 13.09
N ALA A 181 10.12 -1.94 13.84
CA ALA A 181 9.22 -1.23 14.74
C ALA A 181 10.00 -0.28 15.67
N THR A 182 11.09 -0.73 16.29
CA THR A 182 11.96 0.06 17.18
C THR A 182 13.13 0.74 16.49
N HIS A 183 13.29 0.56 15.17
CA HIS A 183 14.42 1.08 14.38
C HIS A 183 13.90 1.87 13.18
N ILE A 184 13.13 2.93 13.44
CA ILE A 184 12.42 3.70 12.41
C ILE A 184 13.38 4.34 11.40
N ASP A 185 14.57 4.78 11.82
CA ASP A 185 15.55 5.35 10.89
C ASP A 185 16.16 4.30 9.96
N GLU A 186 16.31 3.05 10.43
CA GLU A 186 16.71 1.94 9.56
C GLU A 186 15.61 1.61 8.55
N PHE A 187 14.34 1.66 8.98
CA PHE A 187 13.22 1.49 8.05
C PHE A 187 13.20 2.57 6.97
N LYS A 188 13.38 3.84 7.35
CA LYS A 188 13.46 4.97 6.42
C LYS A 188 14.58 4.77 5.40
N LYS A 189 15.77 4.38 5.86
CA LYS A 189 16.90 4.05 4.99
C LYS A 189 16.59 2.88 4.05
N PHE A 190 15.97 1.82 4.57
CA PHE A 190 15.63 0.63 3.81
C PHE A 190 14.62 0.93 2.70
N ILE A 191 13.48 1.58 3.02
CA ILE A 191 12.42 1.83 2.05
C ILE A 191 12.86 2.82 0.98
N ALA A 192 13.79 3.74 1.30
CA ALA A 192 14.39 4.69 0.37
C ALA A 192 15.66 4.16 -0.33
N SER A 193 16.04 2.90 -0.11
CA SER A 193 17.24 2.32 -0.73
C SER A 193 17.01 1.99 -2.20
N ALA A 194 18.07 2.02 -3.02
CA ALA A 194 18.00 1.68 -4.45
C ALA A 194 17.50 0.24 -4.73
N ASN A 195 17.47 -0.64 -3.72
CA ASN A 195 16.96 -1.99 -3.85
C ASN A 195 15.42 -2.07 -3.82
N VAL A 196 14.75 -1.01 -3.33
CA VAL A 196 13.30 -1.01 -3.08
C VAL A 196 12.65 0.25 -3.64
N ALA A 197 13.25 1.42 -3.46
CA ALA A 197 12.71 2.68 -3.94
C ALA A 197 12.74 2.72 -5.47
N ILE A 198 11.58 2.99 -6.06
CA ILE A 198 11.51 3.40 -7.47
C ILE A 198 11.78 4.90 -7.51
N ASP A 199 12.87 5.31 -8.18
CA ASP A 199 13.22 6.73 -8.25
C ASP A 199 12.17 7.57 -8.98
N GLY A 200 12.10 8.84 -8.58
CA GLY A 200 11.26 9.85 -9.18
C GLY A 200 10.20 10.38 -8.23
N ASP A 201 9.46 11.38 -8.68
CA ASP A 201 8.31 11.90 -7.96
C ASP A 201 7.10 10.93 -8.03
N TYR A 202 6.02 11.30 -7.35
CA TYR A 202 4.82 10.47 -7.30
C TYR A 202 4.29 10.11 -8.70
N ARG A 203 4.27 11.05 -9.65
CA ARG A 203 3.79 10.81 -11.01
C ARG A 203 4.77 9.92 -11.79
N GLU A 204 6.06 10.18 -11.66
CA GLU A 204 7.11 9.42 -12.35
C GLU A 204 7.13 7.95 -11.90
N THR A 205 6.98 7.68 -10.60
CA THR A 205 6.93 6.29 -10.09
C THR A 205 5.76 5.50 -10.67
N TRP A 206 4.58 6.12 -10.82
CA TRP A 206 3.41 5.51 -11.48
C TRP A 206 3.57 5.35 -13.00
N GLN A 207 4.41 6.16 -13.65
CA GLN A 207 4.76 5.96 -15.07
C GLN A 207 5.76 4.80 -15.23
N ARG A 208 6.78 4.74 -14.38
CA ARG A 208 7.81 3.69 -14.39
C ARG A 208 7.23 2.30 -14.18
N ILE A 209 6.33 2.14 -13.20
CA ILE A 209 5.68 0.85 -12.96
C ILE A 209 4.83 0.36 -14.15
N GLY A 210 4.41 1.30 -15.01
CA GLY A 210 3.69 1.04 -16.26
C GLY A 210 4.55 0.76 -17.49
N SER A 211 5.88 0.76 -17.35
CA SER A 211 6.82 0.64 -18.46
C SER A 211 7.34 -0.79 -18.60
N GLY A 212 7.06 -1.44 -19.73
CA GLY A 212 7.47 -2.83 -19.98
C GLY A 212 7.04 -3.76 -18.85
N THR A 213 7.97 -4.57 -18.34
CA THR A 213 7.74 -5.56 -17.29
C THR A 213 8.04 -5.03 -15.87
N ALA A 214 8.22 -3.73 -15.69
CA ALA A 214 8.66 -3.14 -14.41
C ALA A 214 7.79 -3.52 -13.20
N SER A 215 6.48 -3.76 -13.39
CA SER A 215 5.59 -4.22 -12.31
C SER A 215 5.81 -5.65 -11.83
N LEU A 216 6.70 -6.41 -12.46
CA LEU A 216 7.15 -7.73 -12.01
C LEU A 216 8.41 -7.64 -11.14
N HIS A 217 9.18 -6.56 -11.30
CA HIS A 217 10.46 -6.37 -10.64
C HIS A 217 10.28 -5.84 -9.23
N ARG A 218 11.28 -6.04 -8.39
CA ARG A 218 11.26 -5.55 -7.02
C ARG A 218 11.19 -4.02 -6.99
N GLY A 219 10.22 -3.48 -6.25
CA GLY A 219 10.12 -2.03 -6.11
C GLY A 219 8.91 -1.55 -5.31
N SER A 220 8.95 -0.31 -4.87
CA SER A 220 7.86 0.40 -4.20
C SER A 220 8.08 1.91 -4.26
N ASN A 221 6.98 2.66 -4.28
CA ASN A 221 7.02 4.12 -4.10
C ASN A 221 6.66 4.56 -2.68
N LEU A 222 6.57 3.62 -1.71
CA LEU A 222 6.17 3.92 -0.33
C LEU A 222 7.11 4.90 0.38
N HIS A 223 8.38 4.99 -0.03
CA HIS A 223 9.33 5.98 0.49
C HIS A 223 8.83 7.42 0.32
N LEU A 224 8.03 7.72 -0.72
CA LEU A 224 7.44 9.04 -0.95
C LEU A 224 6.39 9.40 0.11
N LEU A 225 5.68 8.43 0.68
CA LEU A 225 4.79 8.67 1.81
C LEU A 225 5.60 9.16 3.01
N ILE A 226 6.73 8.50 3.27
CA ILE A 226 7.56 8.74 4.44
C ILE A 226 8.32 10.07 4.32
N ALA A 227 8.83 10.39 3.13
CA ALA A 227 9.51 11.66 2.87
C ALA A 227 8.60 12.89 3.04
N ASN A 228 7.30 12.73 2.76
CA ASN A 228 6.30 13.79 2.90
C ASN A 228 5.60 13.80 4.28
N SER A 229 6.15 13.11 5.27
CA SER A 229 5.65 13.12 6.65
C SER A 229 6.26 14.29 7.42
N PRO A 230 5.49 15.08 8.19
CA PRO A 230 6.08 16.06 9.10
C PRO A 230 6.99 15.33 10.10
N ALA A 231 8.17 15.88 10.36
CA ALA A 231 9.09 15.31 11.34
C ALA A 231 8.42 15.21 12.71
N PRO A 232 8.66 14.14 13.49
CA PRO A 232 8.17 14.07 14.86
C PRO A 232 8.74 15.25 15.66
N SER A 233 7.85 16.01 16.31
CA SER A 233 8.25 17.12 17.18
C SER A 233 9.18 16.60 18.30
N PRO A 234 10.29 17.28 18.62
CA PRO A 234 11.29 16.81 19.58
C PRO A 234 10.86 16.75 21.06
N GLU A 235 9.56 16.88 21.39
CA GLU A 235 9.09 17.08 22.77
C GLU A 235 8.70 15.82 23.57
N SER A 236 9.03 14.60 23.12
CA SER A 236 8.78 13.38 23.92
C SER A 236 10.01 12.80 24.63
N ALA A 237 11.16 13.50 24.61
CA ALA A 237 12.41 13.00 25.21
C ALA A 237 12.77 13.59 26.58
N THR A 238 11.98 14.50 27.17
CA THR A 238 12.27 15.06 28.50
C THR A 238 11.16 14.73 29.49
N GLY A 239 11.21 13.51 30.00
CA GLY A 239 10.33 13.01 31.06
C GLY A 239 11.02 11.95 31.91
N ALA A 240 12.25 12.22 32.36
CA ALA A 240 12.91 11.47 33.42
C ALA A 240 14.06 12.30 34.01
N ASN A 241 13.71 13.33 34.76
CA ASN A 241 14.53 13.81 35.87
C ASN A 241 13.60 13.86 37.08
N GLU A 242 13.91 13.04 38.09
CA GLU A 242 13.75 13.25 39.55
C GLU A 242 13.68 11.89 40.26
N ASN A 243 14.86 11.38 40.62
CA ASN A 243 15.29 11.18 42.02
C ASN A 243 16.76 10.76 42.07
#